data_AF-A0AA40CD73-F1
#
_entry.id   AF-A0AA40CD73-F1
#
_cell.length_a   1.000
_cell.length_b   1.000
_cell.length_c   1.000
_cell.angle_alpha   90.00
_cell.angle_beta   90.00
_cell.angle_gamma   90.00
#
_symmetry.space_group_name_H-M   'P 1'
#
loop_
_entity.id
_entity.type
_entity.pdbx_description
1 polymer ?
#
loop_
_entity_poly.entity_id
_entity_poly.type
_entity_poly.pdbx_seq_one_letter_code
_entity_poly.pdbx_strand_id
1 'polypeptide(L)'
;AFTGLQALPTCQNFFRPCQCNATPRTCGALQDCDANDCRGNYNLQDGKAYCTRNFVGCECRGNANTCGRTASCDAGNCRGSFWGNVPDPQCNGFFHGCKCLATANTCGPRQSCDSNGCEGAYDSAGVARCRRNFVGCACNPTQNTCPNILCSQCNGAFLNGVARCRERFVNCPCILSSPPGSICPTKNCWDTGCDGSQNPDSSWTCKNQWRTCPCGPAADHPTDPDPVPPTVPGPFFTSEWYCLGLHEQDFAMPTQGGSPQRWFGLTATNMLTGIRMGDVQGLTGVAPRPVRDLCGRTFNGHQVVCHGDIEQRCSDYGVATFAGRRCRTYCAA
;
A
#
# COMPACT_ATOMS: atom_id res chain seq x y z
N ALA A 1 -64.49 11.49 12.58
CA ALA A 1 -63.97 12.50 11.63
C ALA A 1 -63.34 13.64 12.40
N PHE A 2 -62.38 14.34 11.79
CA PHE A 2 -61.87 15.61 12.32
C PHE A 2 -62.78 16.75 11.85
N THR A 3 -63.27 17.57 12.77
CA THR A 3 -64.12 18.73 12.49
C THR A 3 -63.37 20.06 12.68
N GLY A 4 -62.03 20.00 12.77
CA GLY A 4 -61.15 21.13 13.03
C GLY A 4 -59.77 20.68 13.51
N LEU A 5 -59.06 21.58 14.17
CA LEU A 5 -57.75 21.34 14.79
C LEU A 5 -57.91 20.66 16.16
N GLN A 6 -58.18 19.36 16.14
CA GLN A 6 -58.39 18.56 17.35
C GLN A 6 -57.45 17.35 17.39
N ALA A 7 -57.11 16.92 18.60
CA ALA A 7 -56.17 15.82 18.82
C ALA A 7 -56.70 14.49 18.27
N LEU A 8 -57.94 14.14 18.59
CA LEU A 8 -58.54 12.87 18.21
C LEU A 8 -59.83 13.08 17.42
N PRO A 9 -60.14 12.19 16.46
CA PRO A 9 -61.39 12.29 15.71
C PRO A 9 -62.58 11.93 16.59
N THR A 10 -63.70 12.61 16.39
CA THR A 10 -64.96 12.24 17.06
C THR A 10 -65.69 11.20 16.23
N CYS A 11 -66.24 10.18 16.87
CA CYS A 11 -67.11 9.22 16.22
C CYS A 11 -68.40 9.92 15.71
N GLN A 12 -68.99 9.41 14.63
CA GLN A 12 -70.20 9.97 14.02
C GLN A 12 -71.46 9.18 14.45
N ASN A 13 -72.64 9.76 14.19
CA ASN A 13 -73.95 9.15 14.47
C ASN A 13 -74.10 8.73 15.94
N PHE A 14 -74.38 7.45 16.17
CA PHE A 14 -74.72 6.87 17.47
C PHE A 14 -73.61 6.99 18.52
N PHE A 15 -72.36 7.19 18.09
CA PHE A 15 -71.19 7.23 18.96
C PHE A 15 -70.71 8.65 19.29
N ARG A 16 -71.48 9.70 18.97
CA ARG A 16 -71.15 11.05 19.47
C ARG A 16 -71.44 11.11 20.99
N PRO A 17 -70.56 11.72 21.81
CA PRO A 17 -69.34 12.47 21.48
C PRO A 17 -68.02 11.67 21.65
N CYS A 18 -68.06 10.34 21.58
CA CYS A 18 -66.89 9.51 21.86
C CYS A 18 -65.71 9.82 20.94
N GLN A 19 -64.50 9.70 21.49
CA GLN A 19 -63.26 9.76 20.72
C GLN A 19 -63.01 8.40 20.05
N CYS A 20 -62.61 8.46 18.79
CA CYS A 20 -62.30 7.31 17.95
C CYS A 20 -60.79 7.27 17.68
N ASN A 21 -60.25 6.10 17.36
CA ASN A 21 -58.90 6.02 16.79
C ASN A 21 -58.89 6.53 15.36
N ALA A 22 -57.81 7.19 14.99
CA ALA A 22 -57.59 7.61 13.62
C ALA A 22 -57.39 6.39 12.70
N THR A 23 -57.96 6.47 11.50
CA THR A 23 -57.79 5.53 10.40
C THR A 23 -57.42 6.31 9.14
N PRO A 24 -56.86 5.67 8.09
CA PRO A 24 -56.55 6.36 6.83
C PRO A 24 -57.75 7.10 6.24
N ARG A 25 -58.98 6.58 6.41
CA ARG A 25 -60.20 7.23 5.94
C ARG A 25 -60.54 8.52 6.70
N THR A 26 -60.11 8.66 7.96
CA THR A 26 -60.34 9.88 8.75
C THR A 26 -59.24 10.92 8.62
N CYS A 27 -58.03 10.53 8.22
CA CYS A 27 -56.84 11.39 8.23
C CYS A 27 -56.73 12.33 7.02
N GLY A 28 -57.53 12.13 5.99
CA GLY A 28 -57.45 12.93 4.76
C GLY A 28 -56.13 12.70 4.01
N ALA A 29 -55.74 13.68 3.20
CA ALA A 29 -54.48 13.63 2.45
C ALA A 29 -53.26 13.81 3.38
N LEU A 30 -52.14 13.19 3.01
CA LEU A 30 -50.88 13.31 3.74
C LEU A 30 -50.41 14.77 3.77
N GLN A 31 -50.16 15.31 4.98
CA GLN A 31 -49.66 16.67 5.21
C GLN A 31 -48.28 16.64 5.87
N ASP A 32 -47.57 17.77 5.84
CA ASP A 32 -46.29 17.89 6.55
C ASP A 32 -46.47 17.78 8.07
N CYS A 33 -45.51 17.14 8.74
CA CYS A 33 -45.59 16.87 10.18
C CYS A 33 -45.56 18.12 11.10
N ASP A 34 -45.22 19.29 10.56
CA ASP A 34 -45.28 20.58 11.28
C ASP A 34 -46.55 21.38 10.94
N ALA A 35 -47.33 20.94 9.95
CA ALA A 35 -48.56 21.60 9.58
C ALA A 35 -49.60 21.45 10.71
N ASN A 36 -50.37 22.51 10.95
CA ASN A 36 -51.54 22.48 11.81
C ASN A 36 -51.28 21.95 13.24
N ASP A 37 -50.06 22.15 13.76
CA ASP A 37 -49.63 21.68 15.08
C ASP A 37 -49.78 20.15 15.25
N CYS A 38 -49.56 19.40 14.16
CA CYS A 38 -49.47 17.92 14.14
C CYS A 38 -48.37 17.39 15.07
N ARG A 39 -47.19 18.04 15.05
CA ARG A 39 -45.97 17.64 15.78
C ARG A 39 -45.61 16.19 15.50
N GLY A 40 -45.38 15.86 14.24
CA GLY A 40 -45.12 14.48 13.84
C GLY A 40 -43.89 13.90 14.52
N ASN A 41 -43.94 12.60 14.79
CA ASN A 41 -42.82 11.82 15.28
C ASN A 41 -42.75 10.49 14.54
N TYR A 42 -41.54 10.00 14.27
CA TYR A 42 -41.34 8.73 13.60
C TYR A 42 -41.61 7.55 14.53
N ASN A 43 -42.43 6.62 14.05
CA ASN A 43 -42.56 5.30 14.64
C ASN A 43 -41.38 4.43 14.21
N LEU A 44 -40.66 3.87 15.19
CA LEU A 44 -39.48 3.05 14.96
C LEU A 44 -39.80 1.66 14.40
N GLN A 45 -41.06 1.23 14.45
CA GLN A 45 -41.49 -0.09 13.96
C GLN A 45 -41.72 -0.13 12.45
N ASP A 46 -42.28 0.94 11.88
CA ASP A 46 -42.65 1.03 10.45
C ASP A 46 -41.91 2.16 9.69
N GLY A 47 -41.18 3.02 10.41
CA GLY A 47 -40.38 4.09 9.83
C GLY A 47 -41.18 5.29 9.34
N LYS A 48 -42.48 5.35 9.64
CA LYS A 48 -43.39 6.40 9.22
C LYS A 48 -43.58 7.43 10.31
N ALA A 49 -43.83 8.67 9.92
CA ALA A 49 -44.13 9.73 10.87
C ALA A 49 -45.63 9.83 11.11
N TYR A 50 -46.01 9.99 12.38
CA TYR A 50 -47.39 10.14 12.80
C TYR A 50 -47.54 11.38 13.66
N CYS A 51 -48.65 12.10 13.49
CA CYS A 51 -48.95 13.22 14.37
C CYS A 51 -49.13 12.76 15.81
N THR A 52 -48.59 13.55 16.75
CA THR A 52 -48.70 13.27 18.19
C THR A 52 -49.49 14.33 18.95
N ARG A 53 -49.87 15.44 18.31
CA ARG A 53 -50.67 16.51 18.95
C ARG A 53 -52.03 16.70 18.29
N ASN A 54 -52.12 17.39 17.15
CA ASN A 54 -53.36 17.41 16.36
C ASN A 54 -53.36 16.24 15.38
N PHE A 55 -54.53 15.63 15.11
CA PHE A 55 -54.64 14.48 14.20
C PHE A 55 -53.86 13.23 14.65
N VAL A 56 -53.84 12.96 15.97
CA VAL A 56 -53.07 11.86 16.57
C VAL A 56 -53.33 10.54 15.87
N GLY A 57 -52.25 9.87 15.45
CA GLY A 57 -52.30 8.59 14.73
C GLY A 57 -52.47 8.70 13.21
N CYS A 58 -52.61 9.91 12.66
CA CYS A 58 -52.53 10.14 11.22
C CYS A 58 -51.09 10.21 10.73
N GLU A 59 -50.80 9.54 9.62
CA GLU A 59 -49.50 9.60 8.95
C GLU A 59 -49.25 11.03 8.42
N CYS A 60 -48.03 11.51 8.55
CA CYS A 60 -47.58 12.80 8.05
C CYS A 60 -46.25 12.67 7.29
N ARG A 61 -45.97 13.63 6.40
CA ARG A 61 -44.69 13.73 5.68
C ARG A 61 -43.66 14.35 6.61
N GLY A 62 -42.68 13.54 7.01
CA GLY A 62 -41.58 14.03 7.83
C GLY A 62 -40.78 15.11 7.12
N ASN A 63 -40.30 16.06 7.89
CA ASN A 63 -39.46 17.15 7.43
C ASN A 63 -38.23 17.30 8.35
N ALA A 64 -37.43 18.36 8.14
CA ALA A 64 -36.21 18.57 8.92
C ALA A 64 -36.43 18.63 10.44
N ASN A 65 -37.60 19.08 10.92
CA ASN A 65 -37.93 19.16 12.35
C ASN A 65 -38.46 17.83 12.91
N THR A 66 -39.00 16.97 12.05
CA THR A 66 -39.39 15.59 12.41
C THR A 66 -38.17 14.67 12.53
N CYS A 67 -37.11 14.99 11.79
CA CYS A 67 -35.88 14.22 11.81
C CYS A 67 -35.15 14.38 13.15
N GLY A 68 -34.77 13.24 13.74
CA GLY A 68 -33.91 13.22 14.92
C GLY A 68 -32.45 13.53 14.60
N ARG A 69 -31.58 13.20 15.55
CA ARG A 69 -30.12 13.30 15.36
C ARG A 69 -29.69 12.44 14.17
N THR A 70 -28.82 12.99 13.32
CA THR A 70 -28.26 12.29 12.17
C THR A 70 -27.58 10.99 12.58
N ALA A 71 -27.98 9.89 11.94
CA ALA A 71 -27.44 8.55 12.15
C ALA A 71 -26.84 8.00 10.84
N SER A 72 -26.22 6.83 10.88
CA SER A 72 -25.69 6.16 9.69
C SER A 72 -26.78 5.88 8.65
N CYS A 73 -26.48 6.08 7.36
CA CYS A 73 -27.39 5.76 6.24
C CYS A 73 -27.76 4.27 6.11
N ASP A 74 -26.99 3.39 6.76
CA ASP A 74 -27.24 1.95 6.78
C ASP A 74 -27.98 1.49 8.06
N ALA A 75 -28.20 2.41 9.01
CA ALA A 75 -28.88 2.09 10.26
C ALA A 75 -30.41 2.16 10.12
N GLY A 76 -31.12 1.33 10.91
CA GLY A 76 -32.56 1.46 11.13
C GLY A 76 -33.44 1.43 9.88
N ASN A 77 -33.04 0.66 8.85
CA ASN A 77 -33.73 0.58 7.56
C ASN A 77 -33.82 1.91 6.77
N CYS A 78 -32.95 2.88 7.06
CA CYS A 78 -32.87 4.16 6.35
C CYS A 78 -32.61 4.00 4.83
N ARG A 79 -31.72 3.08 4.44
CA ARG A 79 -31.33 2.83 3.03
C ARG A 79 -30.93 4.14 2.33
N GLY A 80 -30.00 4.88 2.94
CA GLY A 80 -29.67 6.23 2.51
C GLY A 80 -29.01 6.29 1.12
N SER A 81 -29.29 7.38 0.41
CA SER A 81 -28.71 7.68 -0.91
C SER A 81 -28.61 9.19 -1.15
N PHE A 82 -27.73 9.60 -2.07
CA PHE A 82 -27.69 10.99 -2.52
C PHE A 82 -28.80 11.26 -3.53
N TRP A 83 -29.69 12.19 -3.21
CA TRP A 83 -30.64 12.72 -4.17
C TRP A 83 -29.93 13.85 -4.90
N GLY A 84 -29.80 13.79 -6.23
CA GLY A 84 -28.84 14.60 -7.01
C GLY A 84 -28.95 16.13 -6.89
N ASN A 85 -29.91 16.65 -6.13
CA ASN A 85 -30.13 18.05 -5.81
C ASN A 85 -29.67 18.46 -4.40
N VAL A 86 -29.20 17.54 -3.57
CA VAL A 86 -28.75 17.80 -2.20
C VAL A 86 -27.35 17.22 -1.94
N PRO A 87 -26.49 17.92 -1.19
CA PRO A 87 -25.12 17.48 -1.00
C PRO A 87 -24.98 16.34 0.04
N ASP A 88 -25.92 16.26 1.00
CA ASP A 88 -26.00 15.22 2.02
C ASP A 88 -26.90 14.06 1.55
N PRO A 89 -26.60 12.80 1.92
CA PRO A 89 -27.48 11.70 1.61
C PRO A 89 -28.71 11.71 2.51
N GLN A 90 -29.82 11.19 1.99
CA GLN A 90 -31.11 11.11 2.68
C GLN A 90 -31.63 9.68 2.70
N CYS A 91 -32.41 9.33 3.72
CA CYS A 91 -33.06 8.04 3.83
C CYS A 91 -34.15 7.85 2.76
N ASN A 92 -34.17 6.67 2.13
CA ASN A 92 -35.21 6.24 1.18
C ASN A 92 -36.22 5.27 1.80
N GLY A 93 -35.86 4.61 2.90
CA GLY A 93 -36.71 3.68 3.62
C GLY A 93 -37.34 4.36 4.83
N PHE A 94 -37.01 3.85 6.02
CA PHE A 94 -37.45 4.47 7.27
C PHE A 94 -36.87 5.88 7.39
N PHE A 95 -37.62 6.81 7.98
CA PHE A 95 -37.19 8.21 8.11
C PHE A 95 -37.01 8.92 6.77
N HIS A 96 -37.82 8.57 5.76
CA HIS A 96 -37.69 9.07 4.39
C HIS A 96 -37.51 10.60 4.31
N GLY A 97 -36.45 11.05 3.65
CA GLY A 97 -36.09 12.48 3.51
C GLY A 97 -35.24 13.04 4.66
N CYS A 98 -34.99 12.28 5.72
CA CYS A 98 -34.05 12.68 6.77
C CYS A 98 -32.59 12.50 6.30
N LYS A 99 -31.75 13.47 6.66
CA LYS A 99 -30.30 13.40 6.41
C LYS A 99 -29.67 12.25 7.22
N CYS A 100 -28.70 11.58 6.62
CA CYS A 100 -27.93 10.52 7.26
C CYS A 100 -26.41 10.68 7.02
N LEU A 101 -25.59 9.97 7.80
CA LEU A 101 -24.15 9.93 7.64
C LEU A 101 -23.78 8.92 6.57
N ALA A 102 -23.15 9.39 5.50
CA ALA A 102 -22.72 8.57 4.37
C ALA A 102 -21.82 7.40 4.83
N THR A 103 -22.06 6.23 4.26
CA THR A 103 -21.24 5.03 4.45
C THR A 103 -20.59 4.60 3.13
N ALA A 104 -19.73 3.58 3.18
CA ALA A 104 -19.17 2.99 1.96
C ALA A 104 -20.25 2.54 0.97
N ASN A 105 -21.40 2.05 1.46
CA ASN A 105 -22.53 1.63 0.63
C ASN A 105 -23.22 2.82 -0.03
N THR A 106 -23.33 3.95 0.66
CA THR A 106 -23.91 5.19 0.11
C THR A 106 -23.00 5.85 -0.93
N CYS A 107 -21.69 5.77 -0.73
CA CYS A 107 -20.69 6.50 -1.51
C CYS A 107 -20.24 5.79 -2.78
N GLY A 108 -20.35 4.46 -2.83
CA GLY A 108 -19.81 3.66 -3.93
C GLY A 108 -18.28 3.75 -4.06
N PRO A 109 -17.72 3.42 -5.24
CA PRO A 109 -16.29 3.50 -5.50
C PRO A 109 -15.74 4.92 -5.41
N ARG A 110 -14.54 5.08 -4.84
CA ARG A 110 -13.87 6.39 -4.72
C ARG A 110 -13.69 7.04 -6.09
N GLN A 111 -14.23 8.25 -6.23
CA GLN A 111 -14.02 9.13 -7.38
C GLN A 111 -12.95 10.18 -7.07
N SER A 112 -12.51 10.93 -8.08
CA SER A 112 -11.60 12.08 -7.87
C SER A 112 -12.23 13.12 -6.94
N CYS A 113 -11.42 13.68 -6.02
CA CYS A 113 -11.84 14.72 -5.09
C CYS A 113 -12.24 16.06 -5.77
N ASP A 114 -11.88 16.24 -7.03
CA ASP A 114 -12.23 17.43 -7.83
C ASP A 114 -13.41 17.19 -8.77
N SER A 115 -13.89 15.94 -8.88
CA SER A 115 -14.99 15.60 -9.78
C SER A 115 -16.35 15.90 -9.16
N ASN A 116 -17.32 16.26 -10.02
CA ASN A 116 -18.73 16.41 -9.68
C ASN A 116 -19.02 17.34 -8.48
N GLY A 117 -18.16 18.34 -8.23
CA GLY A 117 -18.34 19.28 -7.12
C GLY A 117 -18.11 18.68 -5.73
N CYS A 118 -17.32 17.60 -5.62
CA CYS A 118 -16.95 16.98 -4.34
C CYS A 118 -16.21 17.96 -3.39
N GLU A 119 -15.30 18.77 -3.95
CA GLU A 119 -14.44 19.72 -3.20
C GLU A 119 -13.71 19.05 -2.04
N GLY A 120 -13.06 17.92 -2.36
CA GLY A 120 -12.46 17.05 -1.37
C GLY A 120 -11.39 17.75 -0.53
N ALA A 121 -11.33 17.39 0.75
CA ALA A 121 -10.25 17.75 1.63
C ALA A 121 -10.01 16.65 2.66
N TYR A 122 -8.84 16.69 3.27
CA TYR A 122 -8.46 15.72 4.28
C TYR A 122 -9.14 16.00 5.62
N ASP A 123 -9.71 14.95 6.21
CA ASP A 123 -10.19 14.97 7.58
C ASP A 123 -9.05 14.84 8.60
N SER A 124 -9.37 14.87 9.89
CA SER A 124 -8.39 14.73 10.98
C SER A 124 -7.70 13.35 11.00
N ALA A 125 -8.32 12.33 10.40
CA ALA A 125 -7.76 10.99 10.24
C ALA A 125 -6.84 10.87 9.00
N GLY A 126 -6.69 11.94 8.20
CA GLY A 126 -5.86 11.93 7.01
C GLY A 126 -6.53 11.26 5.81
N VAL A 127 -7.85 11.09 5.82
CA VAL A 127 -8.64 10.56 4.69
C VAL A 127 -9.25 11.73 3.92
N ALA A 128 -9.03 11.77 2.60
CA ALA A 128 -9.67 12.77 1.74
C ALA A 128 -11.16 12.44 1.59
N ARG A 129 -12.02 13.39 1.97
CA ARG A 129 -13.48 13.28 1.88
C ARG A 129 -14.09 14.48 1.19
N CYS A 130 -15.19 14.25 0.47
CA CYS A 130 -15.96 15.33 -0.12
C CYS A 130 -16.61 16.22 0.95
N ARG A 131 -16.59 17.53 0.71
CA ARG A 131 -17.13 18.56 1.61
C ARG A 131 -18.34 19.28 1.05
N ARG A 132 -18.51 19.26 -0.27
CA ARG A 132 -19.66 19.86 -0.95
C ARG A 132 -20.58 18.77 -1.45
N ASN A 133 -20.46 18.27 -2.68
CA ASN A 133 -21.29 17.14 -3.12
C ASN A 133 -20.76 15.82 -2.57
N PHE A 134 -21.65 14.90 -2.21
CA PHE A 134 -21.28 13.59 -1.66
C PHE A 134 -20.62 13.69 -0.27
N VAL A 135 -21.11 14.58 0.60
CA VAL A 135 -20.48 14.91 1.89
C VAL A 135 -20.16 13.66 2.70
N GLY A 136 -18.91 13.56 3.15
CA GLY A 136 -18.44 12.47 4.00
C GLY A 136 -17.94 11.23 3.24
N CYS A 137 -18.14 11.17 1.91
CA CYS A 137 -17.59 10.10 1.06
C CYS A 137 -16.09 10.27 0.84
N ALA A 138 -15.35 9.17 0.95
CA ALA A 138 -13.93 9.14 0.64
C ALA A 138 -13.70 9.33 -0.87
N CYS A 139 -12.70 10.14 -1.23
CA CYS A 139 -12.34 10.44 -2.62
C CYS A 139 -10.84 10.22 -2.86
N ASN A 140 -10.45 10.08 -4.12
CA ASN A 140 -9.06 9.99 -4.54
C ASN A 140 -8.48 11.41 -4.63
N PRO A 141 -7.49 11.75 -3.78
CA PRO A 141 -6.93 13.09 -3.72
C PRO A 141 -6.25 13.46 -5.03
N THR A 142 -6.42 14.70 -5.42
CA THR A 142 -5.73 15.33 -6.56
C THR A 142 -4.67 16.30 -6.05
N GLN A 143 -3.95 16.95 -6.96
CA GLN A 143 -3.00 18.00 -6.61
C GLN A 143 -3.67 19.17 -5.84
N ASN A 144 -4.94 19.47 -6.11
CA ASN A 144 -5.69 20.53 -5.42
C ASN A 144 -6.14 20.12 -4.01
N THR A 145 -6.25 18.82 -3.75
CA THR A 145 -6.58 18.28 -2.41
C THR A 145 -5.36 18.28 -1.48
N CYS A 146 -4.16 18.23 -2.05
CA CYS A 146 -2.93 18.01 -1.31
C CYS A 146 -2.43 19.29 -0.64
N PRO A 147 -2.16 19.27 0.68
CA PRO A 147 -1.53 20.39 1.35
C PRO A 147 -0.07 20.49 0.95
N ASN A 148 0.48 21.70 1.08
CA ASN A 148 1.92 21.89 0.98
C ASN A 148 2.57 21.42 2.30
N ILE A 149 3.07 20.17 2.34
CA ILE A 149 3.50 19.50 3.57
C ILE A 149 4.90 18.91 3.46
N LEU A 150 5.64 18.93 4.57
CA LEU A 150 6.95 18.28 4.68
C LEU A 150 6.79 16.75 4.82
N CYS A 151 7.67 15.97 4.18
CA CYS A 151 7.62 14.51 4.27
C CYS A 151 7.76 13.99 5.72
N SER A 152 8.45 14.72 6.58
CA SER A 152 8.56 14.40 8.02
C SER A 152 7.22 14.50 8.77
N GLN A 153 6.27 15.28 8.27
CA GLN A 153 4.97 15.51 8.92
C GLN A 153 3.88 14.51 8.47
N CYS A 154 4.18 13.68 7.47
CA CYS A 154 3.21 12.78 6.86
C CYS A 154 3.72 11.34 6.66
N ASN A 155 4.85 11.00 7.29
CA ASN A 155 5.58 9.77 7.08
C ASN A 155 5.83 9.51 5.58
N GLY A 156 6.38 10.52 4.90
CA GLY A 156 6.61 10.52 3.47
C GLY A 156 7.75 9.59 3.06
N ALA A 157 7.59 8.96 1.91
CA ALA A 157 8.59 8.11 1.30
C ALA A 157 8.62 8.29 -0.22
N PHE A 158 9.72 7.89 -0.84
CA PHE A 158 9.83 7.88 -2.29
C PHE A 158 9.04 6.70 -2.88
N LEU A 159 8.11 7.02 -3.78
CA LEU A 159 7.37 6.05 -4.57
C LEU A 159 7.49 6.46 -6.05
N ASN A 160 8.09 5.61 -6.88
CA ASN A 160 8.32 5.87 -8.30
C ASN A 160 9.03 7.22 -8.59
N GLY A 161 10.04 7.57 -7.78
CA GLY A 161 10.83 8.80 -7.95
C GLY A 161 10.17 10.09 -7.43
N VAL A 162 8.98 10.01 -6.82
CA VAL A 162 8.30 11.17 -6.20
C VAL A 162 8.11 10.91 -4.72
N ALA A 163 8.51 11.87 -3.87
CA ALA A 163 8.26 11.81 -2.43
C ALA A 163 6.76 11.99 -2.15
N ARG A 164 6.13 10.98 -1.55
CA ARG A 164 4.70 10.95 -1.26
C ARG A 164 4.43 10.51 0.17
N CYS A 165 3.38 11.06 0.77
CA CYS A 165 2.94 10.66 2.10
C CYS A 165 2.36 9.23 2.11
N ARG A 166 2.71 8.41 3.12
CA ARG A 166 2.21 7.03 3.27
C ARG A 166 1.03 6.89 4.22
N GLU A 167 0.91 7.77 5.21
CA GLU A 167 -0.12 7.68 6.25
C GLU A 167 -1.07 8.87 6.21
N ARG A 168 -0.61 10.05 6.66
CA ARG A 168 -1.42 11.26 6.60
C ARG A 168 -1.31 11.85 5.20
N PHE A 169 -2.41 12.22 4.57
CA PHE A 169 -2.39 12.74 3.20
C PHE A 169 -1.90 11.72 2.15
N VAL A 170 -2.29 10.45 2.28
CA VAL A 170 -1.81 9.34 1.44
C VAL A 170 -1.80 9.71 -0.03
N ASN A 171 -0.69 9.42 -0.71
CA ASN A 171 -0.42 9.70 -2.13
C ASN A 171 -0.21 11.17 -2.50
N CYS A 172 -0.34 12.12 -1.57
CA CYS A 172 0.05 13.51 -1.83
C CYS A 172 1.56 13.66 -1.94
N PRO A 173 2.05 14.52 -2.85
CA PRO A 173 3.45 14.91 -2.88
C PRO A 173 3.80 15.65 -1.58
N CYS A 174 5.02 15.42 -1.08
CA CYS A 174 5.55 16.12 0.09
C CYS A 174 6.90 16.77 -0.23
N ILE A 175 7.16 17.91 0.40
CA ILE A 175 8.42 18.63 0.32
C ILE A 175 9.44 17.97 1.25
N LEU A 176 10.65 17.76 0.75
CA LEU A 176 11.78 17.37 1.59
C LEU A 176 12.27 18.61 2.33
N SER A 177 12.37 18.55 3.66
CA SER A 177 12.79 19.68 4.52
C SER A 177 14.25 20.11 4.32
N SER A 178 14.97 19.49 3.39
CA SER A 178 16.36 19.78 3.03
C SER A 178 16.60 19.26 1.61
N PRO A 179 17.60 19.78 0.86
CA PRO A 179 18.13 19.06 -0.30
C PRO A 179 18.45 17.60 0.12
N PRO A 180 18.44 16.63 -0.81
CA PRO A 180 18.23 15.18 -0.56
C PRO A 180 19.20 14.44 0.40
N GLY A 181 20.00 15.13 1.22
CA GLY A 181 20.95 14.56 2.17
C GLY A 181 20.45 14.33 3.62
N SER A 182 19.18 14.59 3.98
CA SER A 182 18.72 14.40 5.38
C SER A 182 17.78 13.21 5.62
N ILE A 183 17.22 12.61 4.57
CA ILE A 183 16.50 11.32 4.65
C ILE A 183 17.31 10.20 3.98
N CYS A 184 18.17 10.55 3.05
CA CYS A 184 19.23 9.65 2.61
C CYS A 184 20.34 9.76 3.66
N PRO A 185 20.61 8.71 4.46
CA PRO A 185 21.88 8.67 5.17
C PRO A 185 22.99 8.88 4.12
N THR A 186 24.05 9.60 4.47
CA THR A 186 25.27 9.63 3.65
C THR A 186 25.75 8.19 3.50
N LYS A 187 25.37 7.57 2.38
CA LYS A 187 25.65 6.17 2.09
C LYS A 187 26.60 6.11 0.91
N ASN A 188 27.61 5.29 1.06
CA ASN A 188 28.42 4.89 -0.08
C ASN A 188 27.56 4.06 -1.02
N CYS A 189 27.81 4.16 -2.32
CA CYS A 189 27.04 3.39 -3.32
C CYS A 189 27.10 1.87 -3.10
N TRP A 190 28.05 1.37 -2.30
CA TRP A 190 28.20 -0.05 -1.96
C TRP A 190 27.65 -0.43 -0.59
N ASP A 191 27.07 0.51 0.16
CA ASP A 191 26.46 0.18 1.45
C ASP A 191 25.26 -0.74 1.24
N THR A 192 25.10 -1.70 2.17
CA THR A 192 23.96 -2.61 2.21
C THR A 192 22.65 -1.84 2.10
N GLY A 193 21.87 -2.16 1.06
CA GLY A 193 20.59 -1.54 0.74
C GLY A 193 20.64 -0.39 -0.29
N CYS A 194 21.82 0.13 -0.66
CA CYS A 194 21.93 1.17 -1.70
C CYS A 194 22.05 0.57 -3.10
N ASP A 195 23.08 -0.25 -3.37
CA ASP A 195 23.39 -0.80 -4.70
C ASP A 195 23.41 0.30 -5.78
N GLY A 196 24.39 1.20 -5.66
CA GLY A 196 24.46 2.42 -6.44
C GLY A 196 24.81 2.20 -7.90
N SER A 197 24.23 3.02 -8.76
CA SER A 197 24.52 3.06 -10.18
C SER A 197 24.72 4.47 -10.69
N GLN A 198 25.60 4.58 -11.66
CA GLN A 198 25.84 5.82 -12.38
C GLN A 198 24.72 6.09 -13.39
N ASN A 199 24.17 7.29 -13.34
CA ASN A 199 23.22 7.84 -14.28
C ASN A 199 23.96 8.41 -15.51
N PRO A 200 23.26 8.64 -16.64
CA PRO A 200 23.86 9.19 -17.86
C PRO A 200 24.51 10.58 -17.69
N ASP A 201 24.10 11.34 -16.68
CA ASP A 201 24.64 12.65 -16.32
C ASP A 201 25.84 12.58 -15.36
N SER A 202 26.41 11.39 -15.17
CA SER A 202 27.50 11.09 -14.24
C SER A 202 27.14 11.20 -12.74
N SER A 203 25.88 11.46 -12.40
CA SER A 203 25.41 11.37 -11.01
C SER A 203 25.27 9.91 -10.56
N TRP A 204 25.35 9.64 -9.25
CA TRP A 204 25.24 8.29 -8.70
C TRP A 204 24.02 8.19 -7.81
N THR A 205 23.21 7.15 -8.01
CA THR A 205 22.01 6.90 -7.19
C THR A 205 21.88 5.45 -6.78
N CYS A 206 21.39 5.21 -5.57
CA CYS A 206 21.04 3.87 -5.09
C CYS A 206 19.92 3.24 -5.94
N LYS A 207 19.94 1.91 -6.12
CA LYS A 207 18.90 1.12 -6.81
C LYS A 207 17.97 0.32 -5.88
N ASN A 208 18.33 0.12 -4.62
CA ASN A 208 17.57 -0.79 -3.73
C ASN A 208 16.71 -0.04 -2.69
N GLN A 209 16.86 -0.34 -1.40
CA GLN A 209 16.02 0.22 -0.33
C GLN A 209 16.13 1.75 -0.22
N TRP A 210 17.18 2.32 -0.80
CA TRP A 210 17.43 3.76 -0.88
C TRP A 210 17.25 4.33 -2.29
N ARG A 211 16.45 3.69 -3.16
CA ARG A 211 16.37 4.00 -4.59
C ARG A 211 16.22 5.51 -4.84
N THR A 212 17.02 6.08 -5.75
CA THR A 212 17.11 7.53 -6.08
C THR A 212 17.83 8.43 -5.07
N CYS A 213 18.25 7.93 -3.91
CA CYS A 213 19.16 8.67 -3.04
C CYS A 213 20.50 8.92 -3.74
N PRO A 214 21.03 10.17 -3.71
CA PRO A 214 22.38 10.42 -4.17
C PRO A 214 23.35 9.65 -3.27
N CYS A 215 24.23 8.87 -3.89
CA CYS A 215 25.34 8.22 -3.21
C CYS A 215 26.64 8.74 -3.81
N GLY A 216 27.71 8.84 -3.01
CA GLY A 216 29.02 9.18 -3.54
C GLY A 216 29.73 7.93 -4.07
N PRO A 217 30.50 8.02 -5.18
CA PRO A 217 31.65 7.12 -5.31
C PRO A 217 32.51 7.30 -4.06
N ALA A 218 33.05 6.22 -3.50
CA ALA A 218 33.78 6.27 -2.24
C ALA A 218 34.83 7.37 -2.32
N ALA A 219 34.89 8.22 -1.30
CA ALA A 219 36.07 9.03 -1.06
C ALA A 219 37.25 8.06 -1.01
N ASP A 220 38.09 8.16 -2.03
CA ASP A 220 39.44 7.64 -2.16
C ASP A 220 39.71 6.40 -1.28
N HIS A 221 39.47 5.22 -1.85
CA HIS A 221 40.38 4.13 -1.50
C HIS A 221 41.78 4.66 -1.86
N PRO A 222 42.75 4.71 -0.94
CA PRO A 222 44.10 5.14 -1.27
C PRO A 222 44.51 4.32 -2.49
N THR A 223 44.86 5.03 -3.57
CA THR A 223 45.44 4.42 -4.75
C THR A 223 46.70 3.71 -4.29
N ASP A 224 46.58 2.41 -4.04
CA ASP A 224 47.71 1.53 -3.91
C ASP A 224 48.43 1.61 -5.27
N PRO A 225 49.69 2.08 -5.33
CA PRO A 225 50.40 2.16 -6.59
C PRO A 225 50.43 0.77 -7.24
N ASP A 226 50.21 0.73 -8.55
CA ASP A 226 50.36 -0.50 -9.33
C ASP A 226 51.66 -1.21 -8.92
N PRO A 227 51.61 -2.51 -8.56
CA PRO A 227 52.81 -3.22 -8.16
C PRO A 227 53.81 -3.20 -9.31
N VAL A 228 55.01 -2.70 -9.01
CA VAL A 228 56.15 -2.74 -9.92
C VAL A 228 56.31 -4.19 -10.43
N PRO A 229 56.38 -4.41 -11.75
CA PRO A 229 56.54 -5.76 -12.28
C PRO A 229 57.85 -6.34 -11.75
N PRO A 230 57.86 -7.56 -11.18
CA PRO A 230 59.10 -8.19 -10.78
C PRO A 230 59.93 -8.48 -12.03
N THR A 231 61.13 -7.92 -12.06
CA THR A 231 62.19 -8.30 -12.98
C THR A 231 62.95 -9.50 -12.43
N VAL A 232 63.34 -10.39 -13.36
CA VAL A 232 64.33 -11.51 -13.26
C VAL A 232 63.70 -12.93 -13.23
N PRO A 233 64.29 -13.91 -13.96
CA PRO A 233 63.52 -14.80 -14.82
C PRO A 233 63.50 -16.30 -14.42
N GLY A 234 62.44 -16.98 -14.86
CA GLY A 234 62.40 -18.43 -15.11
C GLY A 234 61.27 -19.19 -14.42
N PRO A 235 60.95 -20.42 -14.85
CA PRO A 235 60.61 -20.82 -16.22
C PRO A 235 59.13 -20.55 -16.51
N PHE A 236 58.80 -20.44 -17.80
CA PHE A 236 57.42 -20.30 -18.27
C PHE A 236 56.58 -21.52 -17.87
N PHE A 237 55.66 -21.37 -16.93
CA PHE A 237 54.39 -22.08 -17.02
C PHE A 237 53.46 -21.22 -17.85
N THR A 238 53.53 -21.41 -19.17
CA THR A 238 52.47 -20.95 -20.06
C THR A 238 51.18 -21.65 -19.64
N SER A 239 50.26 -20.87 -19.10
CA SER A 239 48.84 -21.14 -18.91
C SER A 239 48.39 -21.60 -17.53
N GLU A 240 47.92 -20.62 -16.75
CA GLU A 240 46.95 -20.87 -15.68
C GLU A 240 45.75 -19.95 -15.89
N TRP A 241 44.65 -20.54 -16.36
CA TRP A 241 43.32 -19.97 -16.33
C TRP A 241 42.51 -20.86 -15.38
N TYR A 242 42.15 -20.32 -14.22
CA TYR A 242 41.28 -20.99 -13.26
C TYR A 242 39.86 -20.49 -13.47
N CYS A 243 38.96 -21.36 -13.93
CA CYS A 243 37.53 -21.10 -13.79
C CYS A 243 37.07 -21.70 -12.47
N LEU A 244 36.55 -20.86 -11.57
CA LEU A 244 35.78 -21.31 -10.42
C LEU A 244 34.42 -21.80 -10.94
N GLY A 245 34.35 -23.09 -11.27
CA GLY A 245 33.12 -23.75 -11.64
C GLY A 245 32.36 -24.17 -10.39
N LEU A 246 31.04 -23.98 -10.40
CA LEU A 246 30.16 -24.70 -9.49
C LEU A 246 30.08 -26.14 -9.98
N HIS A 247 30.66 -27.06 -9.21
CA HIS A 247 30.48 -28.48 -9.41
C HIS A 247 29.45 -28.99 -8.40
N GLU A 248 28.29 -29.38 -8.92
CA GLU A 248 27.33 -30.16 -8.17
C GLU A 248 27.76 -31.62 -8.25
N GLN A 249 27.96 -32.24 -7.09
CA GLN A 249 28.30 -33.66 -7.01
C GLN A 249 27.31 -34.32 -6.05
N ASP A 250 26.43 -35.15 -6.60
CA ASP A 250 25.47 -35.93 -5.83
C ASP A 250 26.21 -37.12 -5.18
N PHE A 251 26.56 -36.97 -3.91
CA PHE A 251 27.08 -38.10 -3.14
C PHE A 251 25.92 -38.94 -2.61
N ALA A 252 25.65 -40.07 -3.25
CA ALA A 252 24.87 -41.14 -2.65
C ALA A 252 25.76 -41.87 -1.64
N MET A 253 25.76 -41.44 -0.37
CA MET A 253 26.41 -42.21 0.69
C MET A 253 25.61 -43.48 0.96
N PRO A 254 26.18 -44.69 0.81
CA PRO A 254 25.44 -45.92 0.99
C PRO A 254 25.45 -46.35 2.46
N THR A 255 24.92 -45.54 3.38
CA THR A 255 24.59 -46.05 4.74
C THR A 255 23.48 -45.24 5.42
N GLN A 256 22.39 -45.96 5.69
CA GLN A 256 21.30 -45.68 6.65
C GLN A 256 20.45 -44.41 6.46
N GLY A 257 19.48 -44.50 5.56
CA GLY A 257 18.14 -43.93 5.76
C GLY A 257 17.98 -42.40 5.69
N GLY A 258 19.02 -41.64 5.36
CA GLY A 258 18.93 -40.20 5.14
C GLY A 258 18.49 -39.84 3.72
N SER A 259 17.67 -38.80 3.59
CA SER A 259 17.35 -38.15 2.31
C SER A 259 18.65 -37.81 1.55
N PRO A 260 18.70 -37.94 0.21
CA PRO A 260 19.86 -37.54 -0.56
C PRO A 260 20.20 -36.07 -0.27
N GLN A 261 21.34 -35.81 0.36
CA GLN A 261 21.82 -34.46 0.56
C GLN A 261 22.58 -34.05 -0.70
N ARG A 262 22.13 -32.97 -1.35
CA ARG A 262 22.86 -32.35 -2.46
C ARG A 262 24.01 -31.53 -1.89
N TRP A 263 25.20 -31.74 -2.41
CA TRP A 263 26.39 -30.98 -2.03
C TRP A 263 26.80 -30.08 -3.19
N PHE A 264 27.01 -28.81 -2.89
CA PHE A 264 27.50 -27.82 -3.84
C PHE A 264 28.96 -27.52 -3.51
N GLY A 265 29.87 -27.86 -4.43
CA GLY A 265 31.28 -27.53 -4.32
C GLY A 265 31.66 -26.46 -5.36
N LEU A 266 32.44 -25.47 -4.95
CA LEU A 266 33.16 -24.62 -5.90
C LEU A 266 34.56 -25.20 -6.08
N THR A 267 34.90 -25.56 -7.31
CA THR A 267 36.24 -26.02 -7.67
C THR A 267 36.84 -25.06 -8.67
N ALA A 268 38.12 -24.73 -8.49
CA ALA A 268 38.88 -24.07 -9.54
C ALA A 268 39.37 -25.16 -10.51
N THR A 269 38.97 -25.08 -11.77
CA THR A 269 39.43 -26.02 -12.80
C THR A 269 40.35 -25.29 -13.76
N ASN A 270 41.51 -25.88 -14.04
CA ASN A 270 42.37 -25.42 -15.12
C ASN A 270 41.72 -25.77 -16.46
N MET A 271 41.37 -24.76 -17.26
CA MET A 271 40.65 -24.96 -18.52
C MET A 271 41.47 -25.62 -19.63
N LEU A 272 42.82 -25.61 -19.55
CA LEU A 272 43.66 -26.31 -20.52
C LEU A 272 43.92 -27.76 -20.14
N THR A 273 44.14 -28.04 -18.86
CA THR A 273 44.53 -29.39 -18.40
C THR A 273 43.38 -30.21 -17.84
N GLY A 274 42.24 -29.58 -17.53
CA GLY A 274 41.10 -30.22 -16.87
C GLY A 274 41.33 -30.56 -15.40
N ILE A 275 42.53 -30.27 -14.86
CA ILE A 275 42.90 -30.56 -13.48
C ILE A 275 42.08 -29.66 -12.54
N ARG A 276 41.47 -30.28 -11.53
CA ARG A 276 40.61 -29.60 -10.55
C ARG A 276 41.38 -29.35 -9.26
N MET A 277 41.29 -28.13 -8.75
CA MET A 277 41.71 -27.76 -7.40
C MET A 277 40.71 -28.38 -6.41
N GLY A 278 40.94 -29.65 -6.11
CA GLY A 278 40.05 -30.54 -5.35
C GLY A 278 40.50 -32.01 -5.43
N ASP A 279 41.17 -32.39 -6.53
CA ASP A 279 41.72 -33.75 -6.71
C ASP A 279 42.97 -34.00 -5.86
N VAL A 280 43.57 -32.93 -5.32
CA VAL A 280 44.68 -32.99 -4.36
C VAL A 280 44.16 -32.49 -3.01
N GLN A 281 43.41 -33.36 -2.31
CA GLN A 281 43.08 -33.26 -0.88
C GLN A 281 42.49 -31.93 -0.36
N GLY A 282 41.53 -31.32 -1.06
CA GLY A 282 40.89 -30.13 -0.49
C GLY A 282 39.81 -29.50 -1.36
N LEU A 283 38.63 -30.11 -1.38
CA LEU A 283 37.40 -29.35 -1.66
C LEU A 283 37.30 -28.23 -0.62
N THR A 284 37.35 -26.96 -1.04
CA THR A 284 37.41 -25.79 -0.13
C THR A 284 36.07 -25.43 0.54
N GLY A 285 35.15 -26.39 0.61
CA GLY A 285 33.84 -26.22 1.23
C GLY A 285 33.03 -27.51 1.25
N VAL A 286 33.53 -28.57 1.88
CA VAL A 286 32.71 -29.76 2.17
C VAL A 286 31.93 -29.49 3.45
N ALA A 287 30.90 -28.67 3.35
CA ALA A 287 29.93 -28.46 4.41
C ALA A 287 28.57 -28.18 3.76
N PRO A 288 27.43 -28.40 4.44
CA PRO A 288 26.09 -28.12 3.91
C PRO A 288 25.80 -26.61 3.78
N ARG A 289 26.84 -25.80 3.53
CA ARG A 289 26.76 -24.35 3.49
C ARG A 289 26.45 -23.88 2.06
N PRO A 290 25.56 -22.90 1.91
CA PRO A 290 25.20 -22.37 0.61
C PRO A 290 26.43 -21.71 -0.04
N VAL A 291 26.49 -21.81 -1.36
CA VAL A 291 27.52 -21.26 -2.24
C VAL A 291 27.80 -19.76 -1.96
N ARG A 292 26.79 -19.06 -1.44
CA ARG A 292 26.86 -17.66 -0.98
C ARG A 292 27.96 -17.38 0.07
N ASP A 293 28.34 -18.36 0.88
CA ASP A 293 29.33 -18.20 1.96
C ASP A 293 30.79 -18.10 1.47
N LEU A 294 31.01 -18.33 0.17
CA LEU A 294 32.35 -18.24 -0.45
C LEU A 294 32.65 -16.85 -1.02
N CYS A 295 31.63 -16.01 -1.16
CA CYS A 295 31.78 -14.62 -1.58
C CYS A 295 32.55 -13.84 -0.51
N GLY A 296 33.64 -13.18 -0.91
CA GLY A 296 34.53 -12.43 -0.02
C GLY A 296 35.64 -13.27 0.63
N ARG A 297 35.73 -14.58 0.35
CA ARG A 297 36.85 -15.42 0.82
C ARG A 297 38.12 -15.17 0.01
N THR A 298 39.27 -15.32 0.65
CA THR A 298 40.59 -15.19 0.02
C THR A 298 41.25 -16.56 -0.14
N PHE A 299 41.74 -16.85 -1.34
CA PHE A 299 42.51 -18.05 -1.67
C PHE A 299 43.82 -17.63 -2.34
N ASN A 300 44.95 -18.14 -1.86
CA ASN A 300 46.28 -17.81 -2.38
C ASN A 300 46.53 -16.30 -2.54
N GLY A 301 46.06 -15.49 -1.58
CA GLY A 301 46.21 -14.03 -1.60
C GLY A 301 45.20 -13.28 -2.48
N HIS A 302 44.29 -13.97 -3.18
CA HIS A 302 43.27 -13.36 -4.05
C HIS A 302 41.85 -13.58 -3.52
N GLN A 303 41.03 -12.53 -3.51
CA GLN A 303 39.65 -12.60 -3.03
C GLN A 303 38.68 -13.05 -4.13
N VAL A 304 37.66 -13.83 -3.75
CA VAL A 304 36.53 -14.18 -4.62
C VAL A 304 35.46 -13.12 -4.49
N VAL A 305 35.17 -12.44 -5.60
CA VAL A 305 34.09 -11.44 -5.67
C VAL A 305 32.93 -12.01 -6.45
N CYS A 306 31.77 -12.13 -5.82
CA CYS A 306 30.57 -12.62 -6.48
C CYS A 306 29.71 -11.46 -6.98
N HIS A 307 29.18 -11.62 -8.17
CA HIS A 307 28.20 -10.73 -8.77
C HIS A 307 26.93 -11.54 -9.06
N GLY A 308 25.77 -10.91 -8.84
CA GLY A 308 24.46 -11.53 -9.07
C GLY A 308 24.14 -12.71 -8.14
N ASP A 309 23.14 -13.49 -8.52
CA ASP A 309 22.81 -14.74 -7.86
C ASP A 309 23.62 -15.89 -8.48
N ILE A 310 24.66 -16.31 -7.77
CA ILE A 310 25.54 -17.39 -8.19
C ILE A 310 24.93 -18.77 -8.00
N GLU A 311 23.81 -18.90 -7.27
CA GLU A 311 23.09 -20.17 -7.11
C GLU A 311 22.14 -20.44 -8.28
N GLN A 312 21.79 -19.40 -9.04
CA GLN A 312 20.93 -19.51 -10.20
C GLN A 312 21.69 -20.11 -11.39
N ARG A 313 21.35 -21.35 -11.75
CA ARG A 313 21.84 -21.98 -12.99
C ARG A 313 21.49 -21.14 -14.19
N CYS A 314 22.43 -20.99 -15.13
CA CYS A 314 22.23 -20.31 -16.40
C CYS A 314 21.84 -18.82 -16.29
N SER A 315 22.13 -18.16 -15.16
CA SER A 315 21.86 -16.72 -15.01
C SER A 315 22.95 -15.89 -15.67
N ASP A 316 22.56 -14.89 -16.47
CA ASP A 316 23.47 -13.91 -17.10
C ASP A 316 24.35 -13.18 -16.08
N TYR A 317 23.92 -13.14 -14.81
CA TYR A 317 24.54 -12.36 -13.75
C TYR A 317 25.36 -13.17 -12.75
N GLY A 318 25.31 -14.51 -12.77
CA GLY A 318 26.08 -15.37 -11.86
C GLY A 318 27.56 -15.41 -12.24
N VAL A 319 28.32 -14.39 -11.84
CA VAL A 319 29.74 -14.23 -12.20
C VAL A 319 30.58 -14.11 -10.94
N ALA A 320 31.60 -14.95 -10.80
CA ALA A 320 32.63 -14.80 -9.79
C ALA A 320 33.91 -14.25 -10.42
N THR A 321 34.58 -13.32 -9.73
CA THR A 321 35.89 -12.80 -10.13
C THR A 321 36.94 -13.30 -9.15
N PHE A 322 38.03 -13.87 -9.67
CA PHE A 322 39.19 -14.30 -8.89
C PHE A 322 40.48 -13.92 -9.62
N ALA A 323 41.43 -13.31 -8.90
CA ALA A 323 42.67 -12.76 -9.49
C ALA A 323 42.42 -11.89 -10.73
N GLY A 324 41.36 -11.06 -10.72
CA GLY A 324 40.99 -10.16 -11.81
C GLY A 324 40.30 -10.83 -13.02
N ARG A 325 40.03 -12.15 -12.97
CA ARG A 325 39.42 -12.89 -14.08
C ARG A 325 37.99 -13.31 -13.76
N ARG A 326 37.08 -13.15 -14.74
CA ARG A 326 35.65 -13.44 -14.62
C ARG A 326 35.36 -14.90 -14.96
N CYS A 327 34.56 -15.56 -14.12
CA CYS A 327 34.11 -16.93 -14.26
C CYS A 327 32.58 -16.96 -14.24
N ARG A 328 31.96 -17.69 -15.17
CA ARG A 328 30.50 -17.89 -15.20
C ARG A 328 30.15 -19.27 -14.62
N THR A 329 28.95 -19.39 -14.06
CA THR A 329 28.42 -20.69 -13.64
C THR A 329 28.29 -21.62 -14.85
N TYR A 330 28.71 -22.88 -14.69
CA TYR A 330 28.71 -23.86 -15.78
C TYR A 330 27.28 -24.33 -16.07
N CYS A 331 26.87 -24.25 -17.33
CA CYS A 331 25.65 -24.89 -17.82
C CYS A 331 26.03 -26.30 -18.28
N ALA A 332 25.82 -27.32 -17.44
CA ALA A 332 25.88 -28.69 -17.93
C ALA A 332 24.67 -28.94 -18.83
N ALA A 333 24.91 -29.48 -20.03
CA ALA A 333 23.89 -30.06 -20.89
C ALA A 333 23.57 -31.49 -20.43
#